data_AF-A0A8S0ZED6-F1
#
_entry.id   AF-A0A8S0ZED6-F1
#
_cell.length_a   1.000
_cell.length_b   1.000
_cell.length_c   1.000
_cell.angle_alpha   90.00
_cell.angle_beta   90.00
_cell.angle_gamma   90.00
#
_symmetry.space_group_name_H-M   'P 1'
#
loop_
_entity.id
_entity.type
_entity.pdbx_description
1 polymer ?
#
loop_
_entity_poly.entity_id
_entity_poly.type
_entity_poly.pdbx_seq_one_letter_code
_entity_poly.pdbx_strand_id
1 'polypeptide(L)'
;MQDWQITNKITCVVSDNAANIQAAIRLGEWRPVGCFAHTLNLIVQNGLKVISEIVGKVKSIVEYFKKSCTAQTKLESVLKQMGLPILKLKQECPTRWNSCYEMLERILRVKDAVISTLALIRNELNLQIADWEVLETVVAILKPFFEVTVEVSSENHVTLSKVLVFTQIMSKHIIKNLAKTYKHPVIPELLNKLKTQIEARLFDLESNILYADSTILDPRFKQKGFRTQKSYENAIEDIRRRISRIQINSTVVYENQVCLNTNSAPVDTDSMWADFDTDMNQGVRPENSVAAGIRELDKYMKEEYLHRKEDPLKWWHSRKHIYPHIYQLVLKRLCIQATSVSCERIFSGAGQVITNRRKLLKPSKVSQVVFLHSNM
;
A
#
# COMPACT_ATOMS: atom_id res chain seq x y z
N MET A 1 9.17 19.50 14.21
CA MET A 1 9.87 19.72 12.91
C MET A 1 10.99 20.74 13.06
N GLN A 2 10.73 21.90 13.69
CA GLN A 2 11.76 22.89 14.05
C GLN A 2 12.82 22.28 14.98
N ASP A 3 12.40 21.57 16.04
CA ASP A 3 13.32 20.89 16.98
C ASP A 3 14.28 19.90 16.30
N TRP A 4 13.88 19.36 15.14
CA TRP A 4 14.65 18.39 14.36
C TRP A 4 15.32 19.01 13.13
N GLN A 5 15.13 20.32 12.89
CA GLN A 5 15.67 21.05 11.73
C GLN A 5 15.33 20.42 10.36
N ILE A 6 14.12 19.89 10.22
CA ILE A 6 13.67 19.19 9.01
C ILE A 6 12.56 19.91 8.23
N THR A 7 12.21 21.15 8.58
CA THR A 7 11.08 21.88 7.97
C THR A 7 11.15 21.91 6.44
N ASN A 8 12.35 22.13 5.88
CA ASN A 8 12.56 22.21 4.42
C ASN A 8 12.87 20.85 3.76
N LYS A 9 12.80 19.75 4.52
CA LYS A 9 13.09 18.38 4.06
C LYS A 9 11.82 17.52 3.91
N ILE A 10 10.65 18.09 4.17
CA ILE A 10 9.37 17.38 4.12
C ILE A 10 8.93 17.26 2.66
N THR A 11 8.72 16.02 2.21
CA THR A 11 8.23 15.79 0.84
C THR A 11 6.70 15.84 0.77
N CYS A 12 6.01 15.22 1.73
CA CYS A 12 4.56 15.18 1.82
C CYS A 12 4.12 14.73 3.22
N VAL A 13 2.83 14.86 3.52
CA VAL A 13 2.20 14.35 4.75
C VAL A 13 1.08 13.38 4.37
N VAL A 14 1.17 12.15 4.89
CA VAL A 14 0.15 11.10 4.72
C VAL A 14 -0.84 11.16 5.88
N SER A 15 -2.14 11.24 5.61
CA SER A 15 -3.18 11.32 6.67
C SER A 15 -4.50 10.68 6.27
N ASP A 16 -5.39 10.47 7.23
CA ASP A 16 -6.75 9.94 7.05
C ASP A 16 -7.74 10.92 6.37
N ASN A 17 -7.27 12.09 5.96
CA ASN A 17 -8.05 13.18 5.37
C ASN A 17 -9.06 13.85 6.33
N ALA A 18 -8.90 13.70 7.66
CA ALA A 18 -9.71 14.47 8.60
C ALA A 18 -9.55 15.99 8.39
N ALA A 19 -10.66 16.74 8.47
CA ALA A 19 -10.72 18.15 8.09
C ALA A 19 -9.66 19.01 8.81
N ASN A 20 -9.47 18.78 10.11
CA ASN A 20 -8.50 19.52 10.93
C ASN A 20 -7.05 19.23 10.50
N ILE A 21 -6.72 17.98 10.19
CA ILE A 21 -5.38 17.61 9.70
C ILE A 21 -5.14 18.20 8.31
N GLN A 22 -6.14 18.17 7.43
CA GLN A 22 -6.04 18.79 6.11
C GLN A 22 -5.84 20.31 6.19
N ALA A 23 -6.50 20.98 7.14
CA ALA A 23 -6.25 22.40 7.40
C ALA A 23 -4.83 22.65 7.89
N ALA A 24 -4.32 21.84 8.82
CA ALA A 24 -2.96 21.93 9.32
C ALA A 24 -1.91 21.71 8.22
N ILE A 25 -2.13 20.72 7.33
CA ILE A 25 -1.25 20.44 6.18
C ILE A 25 -1.17 21.66 5.24
N ARG A 26 -2.30 22.32 4.98
CA ARG A 26 -2.35 23.54 4.17
C ARG A 26 -1.60 24.69 4.83
N LEU A 27 -1.78 24.89 6.14
CA LEU A 27 -1.05 25.91 6.90
C LEU A 27 0.47 25.67 6.91
N GLY A 28 0.90 24.40 6.86
CA GLY A 28 2.30 24.02 6.74
C GLY A 28 2.85 24.01 5.32
N GLU A 29 2.05 24.36 4.31
CA GLU A 29 2.40 24.32 2.88
C GLU A 29 2.91 22.94 2.39
N TRP A 30 2.49 21.86 3.06
CA TRP A 30 2.90 20.51 2.69
C TRP A 30 1.95 19.88 1.67
N ARG A 31 2.48 18.95 0.88
CA ARG A 31 1.66 18.18 -0.06
C ARG A 31 0.88 17.09 0.68
N PRO A 32 -0.45 17.06 0.63
CA PRO A 32 -1.24 16.01 1.25
C PRO A 32 -1.20 14.72 0.43
N VAL A 33 -1.11 13.60 1.12
CA VAL A 33 -1.34 12.25 0.59
C VAL A 33 -2.44 11.61 1.44
N GLY A 34 -3.50 11.14 0.78
CA GLY A 34 -4.60 10.47 1.48
C GLY A 34 -4.23 9.04 1.86
N CYS A 35 -4.64 8.62 3.06
CA CYS A 35 -4.48 7.25 3.53
C CYS A 35 -5.32 6.30 2.68
N PHE A 36 -4.65 5.51 1.85
CA PHE A 36 -5.31 4.60 0.93
C PHE A 36 -6.09 3.50 1.66
N ALA A 37 -5.58 2.97 2.78
CA ALA A 37 -6.30 2.00 3.60
C ALA A 37 -7.60 2.57 4.19
N HIS A 38 -7.59 3.85 4.60
CA HIS A 38 -8.81 4.53 5.05
C HIS A 38 -9.81 4.69 3.89
N THR A 39 -9.33 5.09 2.70
CA THR A 39 -10.17 5.18 1.50
C THR A 39 -10.79 3.83 1.13
N LEU A 40 -10.01 2.74 1.17
CA LEU A 40 -10.53 1.38 0.95
C LEU A 40 -11.57 0.98 1.99
N ASN A 41 -11.34 1.32 3.26
CA ASN A 41 -12.32 1.09 4.31
C ASN A 41 -13.64 1.80 3.99
N LEU A 42 -13.61 3.07 3.57
CA LEU A 42 -14.82 3.79 3.17
C LEU A 42 -15.51 3.16 1.96
N ILE A 43 -14.76 2.73 0.94
CA ILE A 43 -15.31 2.06 -0.26
C ILE A 43 -16.04 0.79 0.15
N VAL A 44 -15.38 -0.09 0.88
CA VAL A 44 -15.93 -1.41 1.19
C VAL A 44 -17.05 -1.30 2.22
N GLN A 45 -16.94 -0.46 3.26
CA GLN A 45 -18.04 -0.26 4.20
C GLN A 45 -19.31 0.26 3.53
N ASN A 46 -19.19 1.14 2.54
CA ASN A 46 -20.37 1.58 1.78
C ASN A 46 -20.95 0.49 0.88
N GLY A 47 -20.14 -0.44 0.38
CA GLY A 47 -20.61 -1.66 -0.28
C GLY A 47 -21.30 -2.62 0.68
N LEU A 48 -20.71 -2.87 1.85
CA LEU A 48 -21.24 -3.79 2.87
C LEU A 48 -22.62 -3.40 3.40
N LYS A 49 -22.99 -2.11 3.33
CA LYS A 49 -24.36 -1.66 3.66
C LYS A 49 -25.45 -2.37 2.83
N VAL A 50 -25.13 -2.74 1.59
CA VAL A 50 -26.05 -3.45 0.67
C VAL A 50 -26.40 -4.85 1.19
N ILE A 51 -25.46 -5.50 1.89
CA ILE A 51 -25.64 -6.84 2.48
C ILE A 51 -25.76 -6.80 4.01
N SER A 52 -26.14 -5.65 4.57
CA SER A 52 -26.12 -5.41 6.02
C SER A 52 -27.01 -6.38 6.79
N GLU A 53 -28.13 -6.82 6.21
CA GLU A 53 -29.02 -7.82 6.80
C GLU A 53 -28.31 -9.17 6.98
N ILE A 54 -27.68 -9.70 5.92
CA ILE A 54 -26.95 -10.97 5.95
C ILE A 54 -25.76 -10.90 6.91
N VAL A 55 -25.02 -9.78 6.88
CA VAL A 55 -23.95 -9.52 7.84
C VAL A 55 -24.48 -9.50 9.27
N GLY A 56 -25.67 -8.92 9.49
CA GLY A 56 -26.37 -8.91 10.78
C GLY A 56 -26.70 -10.33 11.27
N LYS A 57 -27.23 -11.19 10.39
CA LYS A 57 -27.48 -12.61 10.74
C LYS A 57 -26.19 -13.33 11.13
N VAL A 58 -25.10 -13.15 10.37
CA VAL A 58 -23.78 -13.72 10.70
C VAL A 58 -23.28 -13.22 12.06
N LYS A 59 -23.42 -11.92 12.34
CA LYS A 59 -23.06 -11.34 13.65
C LYS A 59 -23.81 -12.02 14.80
N SER A 60 -25.11 -12.23 14.67
CA SER A 60 -25.93 -12.90 15.68
C SER A 60 -25.45 -14.33 15.95
N ILE A 61 -25.08 -15.07 14.91
CA ILE A 61 -24.50 -16.41 15.05
C ILE A 61 -23.18 -16.36 15.81
N VAL A 62 -22.26 -15.48 15.39
CA VAL A 62 -20.95 -15.32 16.02
C VAL A 62 -21.09 -14.91 17.48
N GLU A 63 -21.98 -13.96 17.77
CA GLU A 63 -22.25 -13.48 19.12
C GLU A 63 -22.81 -14.58 20.02
N TYR A 64 -23.71 -15.42 19.50
CA TYR A 64 -24.23 -16.58 20.22
C TYR A 64 -23.11 -17.55 20.66
N PHE A 65 -22.24 -17.95 19.72
CA PHE A 65 -21.11 -18.83 20.03
C PHE A 65 -20.06 -18.16 20.95
N LYS A 66 -19.89 -16.83 20.87
CA LYS A 66 -18.98 -16.10 21.77
C LYS A 66 -19.51 -15.99 23.19
N LYS A 67 -20.81 -15.83 23.37
CA LYS A 67 -21.46 -15.69 24.69
C LYS A 67 -21.71 -17.02 25.38
N SER A 68 -22.02 -18.08 24.62
CA SER A 68 -22.34 -19.39 25.18
C SER A 68 -21.15 -20.33 25.14
N CYS A 69 -20.54 -20.57 26.32
CA CYS A 69 -19.46 -21.55 26.45
C CYS A 69 -19.93 -22.95 26.01
N THR A 70 -21.17 -23.33 26.32
CA THR A 70 -21.74 -24.62 25.92
C THR A 70 -21.86 -24.74 24.40
N ALA A 71 -22.33 -23.69 23.72
CA ALA A 71 -22.42 -23.67 22.26
C ALA A 71 -21.02 -23.74 21.62
N GLN A 72 -20.05 -23.01 22.18
CA GLN A 72 -18.67 -23.04 21.72
C GLN A 72 -18.04 -24.43 21.87
N THR A 73 -18.19 -25.07 23.03
CA THR A 73 -17.70 -26.45 23.25
C THR A 73 -18.37 -27.43 22.30
N LYS A 74 -19.68 -27.26 22.02
CA LYS A 74 -20.39 -28.10 21.06
C LYS A 74 -19.84 -27.91 19.64
N LEU A 75 -19.62 -26.67 19.20
CA LEU A 75 -19.01 -26.39 17.90
C LEU A 75 -17.62 -27.03 17.78
N GLU A 76 -16.80 -26.93 18.83
CA GLU A 76 -15.48 -27.57 18.86
C GLU A 76 -15.58 -29.10 18.78
N SER A 77 -16.58 -29.71 19.41
CA SER A 77 -16.82 -31.15 19.31
C SER A 77 -17.24 -31.58 17.90
N VAL A 78 -18.12 -30.81 17.23
CA VAL A 78 -18.57 -31.09 15.86
C VAL A 78 -17.40 -30.90 14.87
N LEU A 79 -16.59 -29.86 15.03
CA LEU A 79 -15.38 -29.66 14.23
C LEU A 79 -14.42 -30.85 14.35
N LYS A 80 -14.19 -31.37 15.56
CA LYS A 80 -13.38 -32.57 15.79
C LYS A 80 -13.97 -33.80 15.10
N GLN A 81 -15.28 -34.01 15.23
CA GLN A 81 -15.98 -35.14 14.59
C GLN A 81 -15.89 -35.09 13.05
N MET A 82 -15.89 -33.90 12.48
CA MET A 82 -15.75 -33.69 11.03
C MET A 82 -14.28 -33.71 10.56
N GLY A 83 -13.31 -33.90 11.45
CA GLY A 83 -11.88 -33.86 11.09
C GLY A 83 -11.37 -32.48 10.66
N LEU A 84 -12.07 -31.41 11.03
CA LEU A 84 -11.73 -30.03 10.66
C LEU A 84 -10.85 -29.36 11.74
N PRO A 85 -9.99 -28.38 11.36
CA PRO A 85 -9.25 -27.59 12.33
C PRO A 85 -10.19 -26.89 13.33
N ILE A 86 -9.84 -26.92 14.62
CA ILE A 86 -10.63 -26.30 15.68
C ILE A 86 -10.47 -24.78 15.62
N LEU A 87 -11.33 -24.15 14.82
CA LEU A 87 -11.32 -22.71 14.58
C LEU A 87 -12.44 -22.02 15.36
N LYS A 88 -12.07 -21.08 16.23
CA LYS A 88 -13.06 -20.19 16.88
C LYS A 88 -13.61 -19.19 15.87
N LEU A 89 -14.88 -18.81 16.01
CA LEU A 89 -15.46 -17.73 15.22
C LEU A 89 -14.80 -16.38 15.57
N LYS A 90 -14.70 -15.51 14.56
CA LYS A 90 -14.12 -14.17 14.66
C LYS A 90 -15.25 -13.15 14.75
N GLN A 91 -15.18 -12.24 15.70
CA GLN A 91 -16.16 -11.16 15.86
C GLN A 91 -15.71 -9.93 15.06
N GLU A 92 -16.66 -9.28 14.40
CA GLU A 92 -16.40 -8.01 13.73
C GLU A 92 -16.05 -6.90 14.75
N CYS A 93 -15.05 -6.10 14.39
CA CYS A 93 -14.73 -4.84 15.05
C CYS A 93 -15.06 -3.69 14.07
N PRO A 94 -16.08 -2.85 14.36
CA PRO A 94 -16.59 -1.85 13.41
C PRO A 94 -15.56 -0.82 12.90
N THR A 95 -14.43 -0.67 13.60
CA THR A 95 -13.39 0.30 13.28
C THR A 95 -12.67 0.01 11.97
N ARG A 96 -12.58 -1.26 11.54
CA ARG A 96 -11.93 -1.66 10.27
C ARG A 96 -12.71 -2.78 9.59
N TRP A 97 -13.03 -2.56 8.31
CA TRP A 97 -13.80 -3.51 7.49
C TRP A 97 -13.12 -4.89 7.36
N ASN A 98 -11.79 -4.97 7.48
CA ASN A 98 -11.05 -6.23 7.49
C ASN A 98 -11.61 -7.25 8.49
N SER A 99 -12.06 -6.80 9.66
CA SER A 99 -12.63 -7.69 10.67
C SER A 99 -13.98 -8.30 10.24
N CYS A 100 -14.76 -7.54 9.46
CA CYS A 100 -15.98 -8.04 8.83
C CYS A 100 -15.63 -9.11 7.80
N TYR A 101 -14.67 -8.84 6.90
CA TYR A 101 -14.21 -9.82 5.92
C TYR A 101 -13.71 -11.11 6.60
N GLU A 102 -12.87 -11.00 7.62
CA GLU A 102 -12.35 -12.15 8.35
C GLU A 102 -13.45 -12.94 9.08
N MET A 103 -14.49 -12.27 9.58
CA MET A 103 -15.67 -12.92 10.17
C MET A 103 -16.43 -13.73 9.11
N LEU A 104 -16.72 -13.14 7.95
CA LEU A 104 -17.41 -13.79 6.85
C LEU A 104 -16.59 -14.97 6.28
N GLU A 105 -15.29 -14.77 6.06
CA GLU A 105 -14.40 -15.85 5.62
C GLU A 105 -14.32 -16.97 6.66
N ARG A 106 -14.24 -16.63 7.95
CA ARG A 106 -14.15 -17.62 9.04
C ARG A 106 -15.41 -18.47 9.11
N ILE A 107 -16.60 -17.88 9.06
CA ILE A 107 -17.85 -18.66 9.16
C ILE A 107 -18.01 -19.60 7.96
N LEU A 108 -17.59 -19.19 6.76
CA LEU A 108 -17.60 -20.05 5.58
C LEU A 108 -16.64 -21.25 5.72
N ARG A 109 -15.45 -21.06 6.32
CA ARG A 109 -14.51 -22.18 6.56
C ARG A 109 -15.05 -23.25 7.51
N VAL A 110 -15.98 -22.89 8.39
CA VAL A 110 -16.60 -23.82 9.35
C VAL A 110 -18.10 -23.99 9.08
N LYS A 111 -18.54 -23.73 7.84
CA LYS A 111 -19.95 -23.68 7.43
C LYS A 111 -20.74 -24.91 7.90
N ASP A 112 -20.31 -26.11 7.53
CA ASP A 112 -21.04 -27.33 7.82
C ASP A 112 -21.10 -27.59 9.34
N ALA A 113 -20.00 -27.37 10.05
CA ALA A 113 -19.96 -27.51 11.50
C ALA A 113 -20.90 -26.52 12.20
N VAL A 114 -20.99 -25.27 11.71
CA VAL A 114 -21.91 -24.25 12.24
C VAL A 114 -23.36 -24.66 11.96
N ILE A 115 -23.69 -25.07 10.73
CA ILE A 115 -25.05 -25.51 10.35
C ILE A 115 -25.47 -26.70 11.22
N SER A 116 -24.65 -27.75 11.32
CA SER A 116 -24.97 -28.94 12.13
C SER A 116 -25.09 -28.60 13.61
N THR A 117 -24.23 -27.72 14.14
CA THR A 117 -24.29 -27.32 15.54
C THR A 117 -25.57 -26.53 15.83
N LEU A 118 -25.89 -25.53 15.00
CA LEU A 118 -27.10 -24.72 15.15
C LEU A 118 -28.37 -25.55 14.99
N ALA A 119 -28.41 -26.52 14.06
CA ALA A 119 -29.55 -27.41 13.92
C ALA A 119 -29.88 -28.19 15.22
N LEU A 120 -28.87 -28.50 16.03
CA LEU A 120 -29.04 -29.24 17.29
C LEU A 120 -29.41 -28.35 18.48
N ILE A 121 -28.90 -27.12 18.53
CA ILE A 121 -28.98 -26.30 19.75
C ILE A 121 -29.80 -25.01 19.58
N ARG A 122 -29.93 -24.50 18.35
CA ARG A 122 -30.57 -23.21 18.06
C ARG A 122 -30.84 -22.98 16.57
N ASN A 123 -31.77 -23.76 16.01
CA ASN A 123 -31.99 -23.80 14.56
C ASN A 123 -32.53 -22.48 13.98
N GLU A 124 -33.19 -21.66 14.79
CA GLU A 124 -33.73 -20.35 14.36
C GLU A 124 -32.67 -19.32 13.99
N LEU A 125 -31.42 -19.51 14.43
CA LEU A 125 -30.29 -18.65 14.04
C LEU A 125 -29.63 -19.09 12.72
N ASN A 126 -30.06 -20.20 12.12
CA ASN A 126 -29.42 -20.74 10.93
C ASN A 126 -29.69 -19.85 9.71
N LEU A 127 -28.68 -19.73 8.83
CA LEU A 127 -28.81 -18.98 7.59
C LEU A 127 -29.54 -19.81 6.54
N GLN A 128 -30.29 -19.14 5.65
CA GLN A 128 -30.90 -19.81 4.51
C GLN A 128 -29.83 -20.21 3.48
N ILE A 129 -30.15 -21.17 2.62
CA ILE A 129 -29.24 -21.60 1.53
C ILE A 129 -28.84 -20.40 0.66
N ALA A 130 -29.79 -19.52 0.34
CA ALA A 130 -29.53 -18.30 -0.42
C ALA A 130 -28.56 -17.34 0.30
N ASP A 131 -28.66 -17.20 1.63
CA ASP A 131 -27.73 -16.38 2.41
C ASP A 131 -26.29 -16.93 2.30
N TRP A 132 -26.11 -18.26 2.36
CA TRP A 132 -24.81 -18.90 2.19
C TRP A 132 -24.22 -18.70 0.80
N GLU A 133 -25.02 -18.87 -0.27
CA GLU A 133 -24.59 -18.63 -1.65
C GLU A 133 -24.14 -17.17 -1.87
N VAL A 134 -24.87 -16.21 -1.27
CA VAL A 134 -24.50 -14.80 -1.29
C VAL A 134 -23.17 -14.58 -0.55
N LEU A 135 -23.00 -15.14 0.65
CA LEU A 135 -21.78 -15.00 1.43
C LEU A 135 -20.54 -15.52 0.69
N GLU A 136 -20.62 -16.71 0.08
CA GLU A 136 -19.53 -17.29 -0.71
C GLU A 136 -19.12 -16.35 -1.85
N THR A 137 -20.11 -15.81 -2.56
CA THR A 137 -19.89 -14.88 -3.68
C THR A 137 -19.29 -13.57 -3.20
N VAL A 138 -19.83 -12.98 -2.12
CA VAL A 138 -19.34 -11.72 -1.54
C VAL A 138 -17.91 -11.86 -1.05
N VAL A 139 -17.58 -12.93 -0.33
CA VAL A 139 -16.20 -13.15 0.17
C VAL A 139 -15.22 -13.29 -0.98
N ALA A 140 -15.60 -13.94 -2.09
CA ALA A 140 -14.79 -13.99 -3.29
C ALA A 140 -14.58 -12.61 -3.94
N ILE A 141 -15.63 -11.77 -3.99
CA ILE A 141 -15.57 -10.40 -4.55
C ILE A 141 -14.72 -9.47 -3.67
N LEU A 142 -14.81 -9.59 -2.34
CA LEU A 142 -14.10 -8.71 -1.40
C LEU A 142 -12.65 -9.14 -1.15
N LYS A 143 -12.27 -10.37 -1.51
CA LYS A 143 -10.92 -10.91 -1.28
C LYS A 143 -9.80 -10.02 -1.82
N PRO A 144 -9.83 -9.51 -3.07
CA PRO A 144 -8.77 -8.64 -3.57
C PRO A 144 -8.65 -7.32 -2.79
N PHE A 145 -9.76 -6.76 -2.32
CA PHE A 145 -9.74 -5.55 -1.49
C PHE A 145 -9.04 -5.82 -0.16
N PHE A 146 -9.27 -7.00 0.42
CA PHE A 146 -8.67 -7.41 1.69
C PHE A 146 -7.17 -7.59 1.53
N GLU A 147 -6.74 -8.34 0.51
CA GLU A 147 -5.33 -8.56 0.17
C GLU A 147 -4.61 -7.23 -0.09
N VAL A 148 -5.20 -6.33 -0.88
CA VAL A 148 -4.65 -4.99 -1.12
C VAL A 148 -4.53 -4.21 0.18
N THR A 149 -5.56 -4.20 1.02
CA THR A 149 -5.55 -3.48 2.30
C THR A 149 -4.45 -4.00 3.21
N VAL A 150 -4.24 -5.32 3.28
CA VAL A 150 -3.14 -5.94 4.04
C VAL A 150 -1.78 -5.53 3.47
N GLU A 151 -1.61 -5.57 2.15
CA GLU A 151 -0.33 -5.27 1.50
C GLU A 151 0.09 -3.80 1.67
N VAL A 152 -0.84 -2.85 1.53
CA VAL A 152 -0.55 -1.41 1.71
C VAL A 152 -0.43 -1.00 3.18
N SER A 153 -0.92 -1.82 4.10
CA SER A 153 -0.78 -1.62 5.54
C SER A 153 0.53 -2.19 6.09
N SER A 154 1.38 -2.77 5.24
CA SER A 154 2.74 -3.17 5.60
C SER A 154 3.68 -1.96 5.66
N GLU A 155 4.69 -2.02 6.53
CA GLU A 155 5.65 -0.94 6.79
C GLU A 155 7.02 -1.20 6.16
N ASN A 156 7.28 -2.44 5.75
CA ASN A 156 8.62 -2.90 5.36
C ASN A 156 8.90 -2.83 3.85
N HIS A 157 8.04 -2.15 3.09
CA HIS A 157 8.13 -2.11 1.62
C HIS A 157 7.60 -0.80 1.07
N VAL A 158 7.96 -0.49 -0.18
CA VAL A 158 7.36 0.62 -0.93
C VAL A 158 5.88 0.34 -1.17
N THR A 159 5.01 1.25 -0.72
CA THR A 159 3.55 1.09 -0.80
C THR A 159 2.88 2.09 -1.74
N LEU A 160 3.30 3.36 -1.79
CA LEU A 160 2.62 4.37 -2.62
C LEU A 160 2.66 4.03 -4.13
N SER A 161 3.78 3.50 -4.62
CA SER A 161 3.93 3.09 -6.03
C SER A 161 2.96 1.98 -6.47
N LYS A 162 2.40 1.23 -5.53
CA LYS A 162 1.45 0.15 -5.80
C LYS A 162 0.01 0.66 -5.94
N VAL A 163 -0.30 1.87 -5.47
CA VAL A 163 -1.69 2.37 -5.35
C VAL A 163 -2.41 2.42 -6.69
N LEU A 164 -1.77 2.94 -7.75
CA LEU A 164 -2.40 3.02 -9.08
C LEU A 164 -2.63 1.62 -9.66
N VAL A 165 -1.66 0.71 -9.48
CA VAL A 165 -1.77 -0.70 -9.87
C VAL A 165 -2.93 -1.38 -9.15
N PHE A 166 -3.04 -1.21 -7.83
CA PHE A 166 -4.13 -1.79 -7.05
C PHE A 166 -5.49 -1.23 -7.42
N THR A 167 -5.57 0.08 -7.69
CA THR A 167 -6.79 0.71 -8.21
C THR A 167 -7.26 0.02 -9.48
N GLN A 168 -6.35 -0.21 -10.43
CA GLN A 168 -6.70 -0.93 -11.66
C GLN A 168 -7.11 -2.38 -11.42
N ILE A 169 -6.38 -3.12 -10.58
CA ILE A 169 -6.68 -4.52 -10.28
C ILE A 169 -8.10 -4.63 -9.72
N MET A 170 -8.45 -3.78 -8.75
CA MET A 170 -9.79 -3.76 -8.17
C MET A 170 -10.85 -3.34 -9.20
N SER A 171 -10.62 -2.30 -9.99
CA SER A 171 -11.56 -1.90 -11.05
C SER A 171 -11.81 -3.01 -12.06
N LYS A 172 -10.75 -3.67 -12.56
CA LYS A 172 -10.85 -4.81 -13.48
C LYS A 172 -11.57 -5.98 -12.84
N HIS A 173 -11.31 -6.25 -11.57
CA HIS A 173 -12.00 -7.31 -10.82
C HIS A 173 -13.51 -7.06 -10.72
N ILE A 174 -13.92 -5.82 -10.41
CA ILE A 174 -15.34 -5.45 -10.34
C ILE A 174 -16.00 -5.54 -11.73
N ILE A 175 -15.38 -5.00 -12.77
CA ILE A 175 -15.90 -5.08 -14.15
C ILE A 175 -16.06 -6.53 -14.59
N LYS A 176 -15.05 -7.39 -14.34
CA LYS A 176 -15.12 -8.83 -14.65
C LYS A 176 -16.29 -9.51 -13.95
N ASN A 177 -16.58 -9.14 -12.71
CA ASN A 177 -17.70 -9.70 -11.96
C ASN A 177 -19.05 -9.14 -12.40
N LEU A 178 -19.14 -7.87 -12.82
CA LEU A 178 -20.35 -7.28 -13.37
C LEU A 178 -20.79 -7.92 -14.70
N ALA A 179 -19.84 -8.46 -15.47
CA ALA A 179 -20.13 -9.19 -16.70
C ALA A 179 -20.75 -10.58 -16.46
N LYS A 180 -20.85 -11.04 -15.21
CA LYS A 180 -21.45 -12.34 -14.86
C LYS A 180 -22.91 -12.16 -14.44
N THR A 181 -23.69 -13.21 -14.66
CA THR A 181 -25.07 -13.32 -14.13
C THR A 181 -25.06 -13.93 -12.74
N TYR A 182 -25.77 -13.32 -11.80
CA TYR A 182 -25.96 -13.84 -10.45
C TYR A 182 -27.43 -14.11 -10.19
N LYS A 183 -27.74 -15.16 -9.43
CA LYS A 183 -29.11 -15.50 -9.03
C LYS A 183 -29.71 -14.46 -8.09
N HIS A 184 -28.91 -13.96 -7.15
CA HIS A 184 -29.38 -13.04 -6.12
C HIS A 184 -29.14 -11.57 -6.52
N PRO A 185 -30.17 -10.70 -6.49
CA PRO A 185 -30.08 -9.31 -6.98
C PRO A 185 -29.13 -8.43 -6.16
N VAL A 186 -28.88 -8.78 -4.89
CA VAL A 186 -27.95 -8.06 -4.02
C VAL A 186 -26.50 -8.04 -4.54
N ILE A 187 -26.10 -9.03 -5.34
CA ILE A 187 -24.72 -9.13 -5.82
C ILE A 187 -24.42 -8.06 -6.89
N PRO A 188 -25.23 -7.91 -7.96
CA PRO A 188 -25.13 -6.77 -8.87
C PRO A 188 -25.21 -5.42 -8.17
N GLU A 189 -26.08 -5.26 -7.17
CA GLU A 189 -26.20 -4.02 -6.40
C GLU A 189 -24.91 -3.70 -5.64
N LEU A 190 -24.32 -4.68 -4.93
CA LEU A 190 -23.03 -4.55 -4.25
C LEU A 190 -21.92 -4.16 -5.24
N LEU A 191 -21.83 -4.84 -6.38
CA LEU A 191 -20.81 -4.59 -7.39
C LEU A 191 -20.92 -3.18 -7.97
N ASN A 192 -22.12 -2.72 -8.29
CA ASN A 192 -22.37 -1.35 -8.75
C ASN A 192 -21.99 -0.33 -7.67
N LYS A 193 -22.36 -0.59 -6.41
CA LYS A 193 -21.99 0.28 -5.29
C LYS A 193 -20.47 0.39 -5.13
N LEU A 194 -19.75 -0.72 -5.19
CA LEU A 194 -18.29 -0.75 -5.14
C LEU A 194 -17.67 -0.03 -6.34
N LYS A 195 -18.18 -0.24 -7.56
CA LYS A 195 -17.73 0.47 -8.77
C LYS A 195 -17.83 1.98 -8.61
N THR A 196 -19.02 2.49 -8.24
CA THR A 196 -19.23 3.93 -8.05
C THR A 196 -18.35 4.50 -6.95
N GLN A 197 -18.12 3.77 -5.85
CA GLN A 197 -17.24 4.23 -4.78
C GLN A 197 -15.75 4.26 -5.18
N ILE A 198 -15.29 3.29 -5.98
CA ILE A 198 -13.94 3.30 -6.55
C ILE A 198 -13.77 4.49 -7.49
N GLU A 199 -14.71 4.70 -8.42
CA GLU A 199 -14.67 5.80 -9.36
C GLU A 199 -14.69 7.15 -8.62
N ALA A 200 -15.59 7.35 -7.67
CA ALA A 200 -15.71 8.61 -6.94
C ALA A 200 -14.45 8.97 -6.11
N ARG A 201 -13.68 7.99 -5.64
CA ARG A 201 -12.58 8.21 -4.68
C ARG A 201 -11.19 8.03 -5.26
N LEU A 202 -11.05 7.22 -6.31
CA LEU A 202 -9.75 6.81 -6.86
C LEU A 202 -9.52 7.29 -8.30
N PHE A 203 -10.51 7.87 -8.98
CA PHE A 203 -10.41 8.25 -10.39
C PHE A 203 -9.30 9.25 -10.67
N ASP A 204 -9.11 10.24 -9.79
CA ASP A 204 -8.16 11.34 -9.98
C ASP A 204 -6.75 11.08 -9.44
N LEU A 205 -6.49 9.87 -8.93
CA LEU A 205 -5.17 9.54 -8.37
C LEU A 205 -4.06 9.58 -9.43
N GLU A 206 -4.37 9.31 -10.70
CA GLU A 206 -3.40 9.38 -11.80
C GLU A 206 -2.96 10.82 -12.09
N SER A 207 -3.82 11.81 -11.83
CA SER A 207 -3.53 13.23 -11.98
C SER A 207 -2.64 13.75 -10.83
N ASN A 208 -2.59 13.03 -9.71
CA ASN A 208 -1.75 13.40 -8.58
C ASN A 208 -0.30 12.96 -8.82
N ILE A 209 0.56 13.97 -8.98
CA ILE A 209 2.00 13.86 -9.19
C ILE A 209 2.71 12.87 -8.25
N LEU A 210 2.33 12.77 -6.98
CA LEU A 210 3.03 11.89 -6.03
C LEU A 210 2.74 10.41 -6.32
N TYR A 211 1.49 10.07 -6.65
CA TYR A 211 1.10 8.70 -7.00
C TYR A 211 1.65 8.33 -8.38
N ALA A 212 1.53 9.24 -9.35
CA ALA A 212 2.03 9.04 -10.71
C ALA A 212 3.55 8.87 -10.75
N ASP A 213 4.31 9.79 -10.12
CA ASP A 213 5.77 9.70 -10.03
C ASP A 213 6.20 8.38 -9.37
N SER A 214 5.62 8.07 -8.21
CA SER A 214 6.01 6.86 -7.46
C SER A 214 5.76 5.59 -8.25
N THR A 215 4.70 5.56 -9.07
CA THR A 215 4.38 4.41 -9.91
C THR A 215 5.32 4.29 -11.11
N ILE A 216 5.64 5.40 -11.80
CA ILE A 216 6.57 5.39 -12.93
C ILE A 216 7.98 5.01 -12.47
N LEU A 217 8.41 5.58 -11.35
CA LEU A 217 9.74 5.35 -10.76
C LEU A 217 9.87 3.98 -10.08
N ASP A 218 8.80 3.19 -10.00
CA ASP A 218 8.90 1.79 -9.57
C ASP A 218 9.19 0.89 -10.77
N PRO A 219 10.37 0.24 -10.85
CA PRO A 219 10.77 -0.56 -12.00
C PRO A 219 9.87 -1.79 -12.20
N ARG A 220 9.04 -2.16 -11.22
CA ARG A 220 8.07 -3.25 -11.32
C ARG A 220 6.83 -2.87 -12.13
N PHE A 221 6.50 -1.57 -12.21
CA PHE A 221 5.21 -1.11 -12.74
C PHE A 221 5.33 -0.17 -13.93
N LYS A 222 6.17 0.87 -13.83
CA LYS A 222 6.36 1.90 -14.88
C LYS A 222 5.01 2.34 -15.49
N GLN A 223 4.89 2.28 -16.82
CA GLN A 223 3.66 2.59 -17.57
C GLN A 223 2.46 1.68 -17.23
N LYS A 224 2.67 0.42 -16.84
CA LYS A 224 1.59 -0.55 -16.60
C LYS A 224 0.72 -0.21 -15.39
N GLY A 225 1.15 0.74 -14.56
CA GLY A 225 0.36 1.26 -13.45
C GLY A 225 -0.70 2.29 -13.84
N PHE A 226 -0.78 2.74 -15.10
CA PHE A 226 -1.78 3.72 -15.55
C PHE A 226 -2.95 3.08 -16.33
N ARG A 227 -4.17 3.58 -16.08
CA ARG A 227 -5.41 3.15 -16.72
C ARG A 227 -5.51 3.68 -18.14
N THR A 228 -5.07 4.92 -18.37
CA THR A 228 -5.10 5.56 -19.68
C THR A 228 -3.70 5.96 -20.12
N GLN A 229 -3.47 5.85 -21.43
CA GLN A 229 -2.21 6.25 -22.04
C GLN A 229 -1.94 7.76 -21.87
N LYS A 230 -3.00 8.58 -21.97
CA LYS A 230 -2.93 10.04 -21.78
C LYS A 230 -2.46 10.43 -20.38
N SER A 231 -2.98 9.78 -19.33
CA SER A 231 -2.52 10.04 -17.95
C SER A 231 -1.03 9.76 -17.79
N TYR A 232 -0.56 8.66 -18.37
CA TYR A 232 0.85 8.27 -18.35
C TYR A 232 1.73 9.28 -19.09
N GLU A 233 1.32 9.71 -20.28
CA GLU A 233 2.04 10.69 -21.09
C GLU A 233 2.18 12.05 -20.37
N ASN A 234 1.12 12.50 -19.72
CA ASN A 234 1.17 13.71 -18.90
C ASN A 234 2.16 13.54 -17.72
N ALA A 235 2.10 12.41 -17.03
CA ALA A 235 2.95 12.15 -15.87
C ALA A 235 4.44 12.03 -16.24
N ILE A 236 4.78 11.35 -17.34
CA ILE A 236 6.17 11.20 -17.78
C ILE A 236 6.76 12.54 -18.24
N GLU A 237 5.97 13.38 -18.92
CA GLU A 237 6.41 14.71 -19.34
C GLU A 237 6.67 15.63 -18.14
N ASP A 238 5.83 15.51 -17.13
CA ASP A 238 6.02 16.18 -15.85
C ASP A 238 7.32 15.73 -15.15
N ILE A 239 7.64 14.44 -15.19
CA ILE A 239 8.93 13.92 -14.68
C ILE A 239 10.09 14.48 -15.49
N ARG A 240 10.02 14.48 -16.83
CA ARG A 240 11.06 15.06 -17.70
C ARG A 240 11.37 16.50 -17.32
N ARG A 241 10.33 17.32 -17.15
CA ARG A 241 10.47 18.74 -16.74
C ARG A 241 11.12 18.90 -15.37
N ARG A 242 10.90 17.96 -14.44
CA ARG A 242 11.53 18.00 -13.11
C ARG A 242 12.97 17.53 -13.15
N ILE A 243 13.24 16.45 -13.87
CA ILE A 243 14.57 15.86 -14.01
C ILE A 243 15.53 16.85 -14.68
N SER A 244 15.09 17.58 -15.71
CA SER A 244 15.92 18.57 -16.39
C SER A 244 16.42 19.70 -15.48
N ARG A 245 15.75 19.95 -14.35
CA ARG A 245 16.11 20.97 -13.37
C ARG A 245 17.04 20.46 -12.28
N ILE A 246 17.30 19.15 -12.22
CA ILE A 246 18.19 18.57 -11.22
C ILE A 246 19.63 18.82 -11.64
N GLN A 247 20.36 19.56 -10.80
CA GLN A 247 21.80 19.69 -10.92
C GLN A 247 22.46 18.65 -10.02
N ILE A 248 23.35 17.84 -10.59
CA ILE A 248 24.17 16.91 -9.82
C ILE A 248 25.46 17.62 -9.46
N ASN A 249 25.74 17.76 -8.16
CA ASN A 249 27.02 18.29 -7.70
C ASN A 249 28.14 17.30 -8.07
N SER A 250 29.17 17.79 -8.76
CA SER A 250 30.30 17.01 -9.28
C SER A 250 31.11 16.26 -8.22
N THR A 251 30.98 16.59 -6.93
CA THR A 251 31.62 15.85 -5.83
C THR A 251 31.18 14.38 -5.77
N VAL A 252 29.92 14.09 -6.12
CA VAL A 252 29.41 12.71 -6.23
C VAL A 252 29.98 12.03 -7.49
N VAL A 253 30.36 12.77 -8.52
CA VAL A 253 30.93 12.22 -9.76
C VAL A 253 32.38 11.77 -9.56
N TYR A 254 33.18 12.52 -8.78
CA TYR A 254 34.58 12.18 -8.49
C TYR A 254 34.75 10.95 -7.59
N GLU A 255 33.94 10.75 -6.54
CA GLU A 255 33.93 9.48 -5.78
C GLU A 255 33.42 8.30 -6.64
N ASN A 256 32.54 8.56 -7.61
CA ASN A 256 31.94 7.54 -8.45
C ASN A 256 32.83 7.09 -9.62
N GLN A 257 33.75 7.94 -10.11
CA GLN A 257 34.77 7.51 -11.07
C GLN A 257 35.81 6.60 -10.40
N VAL A 258 36.12 6.81 -9.12
CA VAL A 258 37.06 5.95 -8.36
C VAL A 258 36.46 4.57 -8.06
N CYS A 259 35.15 4.48 -7.76
CA CYS A 259 34.49 3.20 -7.43
C CYS A 259 34.24 2.28 -8.65
N LEU A 260 34.18 2.82 -9.87
CA LEU A 260 34.07 2.02 -11.11
C LEU A 260 35.44 1.56 -11.63
N ASN A 261 36.52 2.18 -11.15
CA ASN A 261 37.91 1.86 -11.48
C ASN A 261 38.60 1.08 -10.34
N THR A 262 37.91 0.16 -9.66
CA THR A 262 38.56 -0.70 -8.65
C THR A 262 39.40 -1.84 -9.25
N ASN A 263 39.58 -1.87 -10.57
CA ASN A 263 40.73 -2.50 -11.20
C ASN A 263 41.61 -1.43 -11.89
N SER A 264 42.03 -0.39 -11.16
CA SER A 264 43.22 0.34 -11.58
C SER A 264 44.43 -0.57 -11.34
N ALA A 265 44.73 -1.39 -12.35
CA ALA A 265 46.09 -1.87 -12.52
C ALA A 265 47.04 -0.66 -12.42
N PRO A 266 48.26 -0.84 -11.89
CA PRO A 266 49.19 0.27 -11.72
C PRO A 266 49.30 1.02 -13.04
N VAL A 267 49.11 2.34 -13.01
CA VAL A 267 49.23 3.19 -14.21
C VAL A 267 50.67 3.02 -14.70
N ASP A 268 50.83 2.20 -15.72
CA ASP A 268 52.08 1.98 -16.40
C ASP A 268 52.33 3.21 -17.28
N THR A 269 53.07 4.17 -16.74
CA THR A 269 53.39 5.43 -17.41
C THR A 269 54.25 5.26 -18.66
N ASP A 270 54.65 4.03 -19.00
CA ASP A 270 55.47 3.68 -20.17
C ASP A 270 54.70 2.94 -21.27
N SER A 271 53.37 2.88 -21.19
CA SER A 271 52.52 2.25 -22.20
C SER A 271 52.24 3.19 -23.38
N MET A 272 52.36 2.67 -24.62
CA MET A 272 51.92 3.33 -25.87
C MET A 272 50.46 3.83 -25.84
N TRP A 273 49.65 3.32 -24.90
CA TRP A 273 48.24 3.69 -24.71
C TRP A 273 48.06 4.88 -23.77
N ALA A 274 49.10 5.40 -23.12
CA ALA A 274 48.99 6.51 -22.17
C ALA A 274 48.39 7.76 -22.82
N ASP A 275 48.80 8.08 -24.06
CA ASP A 275 48.25 9.21 -24.81
C ASP A 275 46.80 8.96 -25.22
N PHE A 276 46.46 7.72 -25.60
CA PHE A 276 45.09 7.32 -25.96
C PHE A 276 44.14 7.35 -24.76
N ASP A 277 44.59 6.87 -23.59
CA ASP A 277 43.82 6.90 -22.34
C ASP A 277 43.65 8.34 -21.83
N THR A 278 44.64 9.19 -22.07
CA THR A 278 44.57 10.63 -21.76
C THR A 278 43.56 11.34 -22.66
N ASP A 279 43.55 11.03 -23.96
CA ASP A 279 42.57 11.56 -24.93
C ASP A 279 41.15 11.02 -24.68
N MET A 280 41.00 9.74 -24.35
CA MET A 280 39.71 9.14 -24.00
C MET A 280 39.11 9.75 -22.73
N ASN A 281 39.94 10.06 -21.73
CA ASN A 281 39.50 10.73 -20.50
C ASN A 281 39.20 12.23 -20.71
N GLN A 282 39.78 12.87 -21.74
CA GLN A 282 39.42 14.24 -22.14
C GLN A 282 38.12 14.30 -22.95
N GLY A 283 37.70 13.20 -23.59
CA GLY A 283 36.59 13.14 -24.55
C GLY A 283 35.16 12.98 -23.98
N VAL A 284 34.94 12.87 -22.67
CA VAL A 284 33.57 12.70 -22.12
C VAL A 284 33.32 13.65 -20.95
N ARG A 285 33.25 14.95 -21.22
CA ARG A 285 32.46 15.85 -20.37
C ARG A 285 30.99 15.72 -20.79
N PRO A 286 30.06 15.31 -19.91
CA PRO A 286 28.65 15.26 -20.29
C PRO A 286 28.16 16.67 -20.62
N GLU A 287 27.94 16.91 -21.91
CA GLU A 287 27.22 18.07 -22.42
C GLU A 287 25.84 18.19 -21.73
N ASN A 288 25.56 19.40 -21.22
CA ASN A 288 24.28 19.92 -20.73
C ASN A 288 23.47 19.00 -19.78
N SER A 289 23.42 19.35 -18.48
CA SER A 289 22.71 18.59 -17.44
C SER A 289 21.24 18.30 -17.77
N VAL A 290 20.58 19.20 -18.52
CA VAL A 290 19.20 19.06 -19.00
C VAL A 290 19.02 17.83 -19.89
N ALA A 291 19.90 17.65 -20.89
CA ALA A 291 19.80 16.54 -21.82
C ALA A 291 20.22 15.22 -21.17
N ALA A 292 21.17 15.26 -20.22
CA ALA A 292 21.63 14.09 -19.49
C ALA A 292 20.50 13.40 -18.71
N GLY A 293 19.73 14.15 -17.93
CA GLY A 293 18.62 13.59 -17.15
C GLY A 293 17.46 13.06 -18.00
N ILE A 294 17.16 13.70 -19.15
CA ILE A 294 16.10 13.21 -20.05
C ILE A 294 16.52 11.89 -20.70
N ARG A 295 17.77 11.80 -21.19
CA ARG A 295 18.35 10.55 -21.73
C ARG A 295 18.34 9.43 -20.70
N GLU A 296 18.64 9.77 -19.46
CA GLU A 296 18.60 8.86 -18.33
C GLU A 296 17.20 8.24 -18.14
N LEU A 297 16.16 9.09 -18.15
CA LEU A 297 14.76 8.64 -18.04
C LEU A 297 14.36 7.74 -19.21
N ASP A 298 14.68 8.14 -20.44
CA ASP A 298 14.36 7.34 -21.62
C ASP A 298 15.06 5.98 -21.60
N LYS A 299 16.30 5.91 -21.08
CA LYS A 299 17.02 4.64 -20.86
C LYS A 299 16.32 3.78 -19.81
N TYR A 300 15.97 4.34 -18.66
CA TYR A 300 15.25 3.63 -17.59
C TYR A 300 13.91 3.05 -18.08
N MET A 301 13.16 3.82 -18.86
CA MET A 301 11.86 3.39 -19.39
C MET A 301 11.96 2.22 -20.37
N LYS A 302 13.11 2.05 -21.04
CA LYS A 302 13.39 0.92 -21.94
C LYS A 302 13.93 -0.32 -21.22
N GLU A 303 14.40 -0.21 -19.98
CA GLU A 303 14.84 -1.39 -19.23
C GLU A 303 13.68 -2.36 -18.96
N GLU A 304 14.02 -3.63 -18.77
CA GLU A 304 13.05 -4.65 -18.40
C GLU A 304 12.36 -4.34 -17.05
N TYR A 305 11.20 -4.95 -16.86
CA TYR A 305 10.46 -4.82 -15.61
C TYR A 305 11.13 -5.65 -14.52
N LEU A 306 11.27 -5.04 -13.34
CA LEU A 306 11.69 -5.78 -12.16
C LEU A 306 10.60 -6.76 -11.74
N HIS A 307 10.98 -7.96 -11.32
CA HIS A 307 10.00 -8.94 -10.86
C HIS A 307 9.23 -8.43 -9.62
N ARG A 308 7.92 -8.68 -9.56
CA ARG A 308 7.01 -8.10 -8.55
C ARG A 308 7.46 -8.32 -7.09
N LYS A 309 8.07 -9.48 -6.80
CA LYS A 309 8.50 -9.86 -5.45
C LYS A 309 9.84 -9.24 -5.04
N GLU A 310 10.56 -8.62 -5.96
CA GLU A 310 11.85 -7.98 -5.66
C GLU A 310 11.67 -6.58 -5.08
N ASP A 311 12.74 -6.09 -4.46
CA ASP A 311 12.76 -4.81 -3.77
C ASP A 311 13.24 -3.68 -4.72
N PRO A 312 12.36 -2.73 -5.10
CA PRO A 312 12.74 -1.63 -5.98
C PRO A 312 13.80 -0.71 -5.35
N LEU A 313 13.87 -0.60 -4.02
CA LEU A 313 14.86 0.26 -3.37
C LEU A 313 16.28 -0.30 -3.53
N LYS A 314 16.44 -1.62 -3.38
CA LYS A 314 17.71 -2.32 -3.64
C LYS A 314 18.12 -2.18 -5.10
N TRP A 315 17.16 -2.33 -6.02
CA TRP A 315 17.38 -2.16 -7.45
C TRP A 315 17.85 -0.76 -7.82
N TRP A 316 17.23 0.28 -7.24
CA TRP A 316 17.66 1.66 -7.46
C TRP A 316 19.01 1.96 -6.82
N HIS A 317 19.28 1.42 -5.63
CA HIS A 317 20.55 1.65 -4.95
C HIS A 317 21.74 1.08 -5.74
N SER A 318 21.60 -0.11 -6.35
CA SER A 318 22.66 -0.68 -7.19
C SER A 318 22.88 0.08 -8.50
N ARG A 319 21.88 0.83 -8.96
CA ARG A 319 21.92 1.59 -10.22
C ARG A 319 22.01 3.11 -10.03
N LYS A 320 22.25 3.59 -8.81
CA LYS A 320 22.33 5.03 -8.49
C LYS A 320 23.37 5.77 -9.33
N HIS A 321 24.42 5.07 -9.76
CA HIS A 321 25.49 5.62 -10.61
C HIS A 321 25.11 5.65 -12.11
N ILE A 322 24.25 4.73 -12.54
CA ILE A 322 23.71 4.69 -13.91
C ILE A 322 22.60 5.74 -14.07
N TYR A 323 21.84 5.96 -13.00
CA TYR A 323 20.67 6.82 -12.97
C TYR A 323 20.73 7.92 -11.89
N PRO A 324 21.72 8.82 -11.91
CA PRO A 324 21.93 9.74 -10.82
C PRO A 324 20.87 10.86 -10.72
N HIS A 325 20.27 11.34 -11.82
CA HIS A 325 19.23 12.37 -11.75
C HIS A 325 17.88 11.79 -11.30
N ILE A 326 17.49 10.62 -11.83
CA ILE A 326 16.27 9.91 -11.45
C ILE A 326 16.38 9.47 -9.99
N TYR A 327 17.55 9.01 -9.55
CA TYR A 327 17.75 8.55 -8.17
C TYR A 327 17.40 9.64 -7.14
N GLN A 328 17.67 10.91 -7.44
CA GLN A 328 17.27 12.04 -6.59
C GLN A 328 15.73 12.16 -6.44
N LEU A 329 14.97 11.84 -7.49
CA LEU A 329 13.51 11.78 -7.39
C LEU A 329 13.04 10.53 -6.65
N VAL A 330 13.67 9.39 -6.91
CA VAL A 330 13.35 8.10 -6.27
C VAL A 330 13.41 8.22 -4.75
N LEU A 331 14.47 8.83 -4.21
CA LEU A 331 14.64 9.04 -2.77
C LEU A 331 13.49 9.83 -2.13
N LYS A 332 12.85 10.72 -2.89
CA LYS A 332 11.71 11.54 -2.45
C LYS A 332 10.36 10.87 -2.69
N ARG A 333 10.27 9.86 -3.55
CA ARG A 333 8.99 9.26 -3.99
C ARG A 333 8.75 7.89 -3.39
N LEU A 334 9.71 6.98 -3.48
CA LEU A 334 9.52 5.61 -3.01
C LEU A 334 9.58 5.47 -1.48
N CYS A 335 10.00 6.51 -0.77
CA CYS A 335 9.89 6.58 0.69
C CYS A 335 8.47 6.90 1.19
N ILE A 336 7.59 7.38 0.31
CA ILE A 336 6.24 7.78 0.70
C ILE A 336 5.40 6.53 0.97
N GLN A 337 4.75 6.50 2.13
CA GLN A 337 3.83 5.44 2.50
C GLN A 337 2.43 5.72 1.93
N ALA A 338 1.72 4.68 1.48
CA ALA A 338 0.34 4.79 1.03
C ALA A 338 -0.66 4.95 2.19
N THR A 339 -0.25 4.71 3.44
CA THR A 339 -1.16 4.66 4.59
C THR A 339 -0.61 5.40 5.80
N SER A 340 -1.52 5.91 6.62
CA SER A 340 -1.24 6.45 7.96
C SER A 340 -1.40 5.39 9.06
N VAL A 341 -1.63 4.12 8.71
CA VAL A 341 -1.92 3.06 9.68
C VAL A 341 -0.71 2.76 10.58
N SER A 342 0.51 2.93 10.05
CA SER A 342 1.74 2.70 10.81
C SER A 342 1.87 3.64 11.99
N CYS A 343 1.60 4.94 11.81
CA CYS A 343 1.64 5.89 12.91
C CYS A 343 0.53 5.61 13.93
N GLU A 344 -0.67 5.20 13.52
CA GLU A 344 -1.72 4.75 14.44
C GLU A 344 -1.28 3.57 15.31
N ARG A 345 -0.53 2.61 14.76
CA ARG A 345 0.01 1.48 15.53
C ARG A 345 1.05 1.94 16.55
N ILE A 346 1.97 2.81 16.15
CA ILE A 346 2.97 3.40 17.06
C ILE A 346 2.27 4.15 18.19
N PHE A 347 1.25 4.96 17.90
CA PHE A 347 0.49 5.68 18.92
C PHE A 347 -0.39 4.76 19.78
N SER A 348 -0.93 3.68 19.23
CA SER A 348 -1.67 2.67 20.00
C SER A 348 -0.76 1.91 20.97
N GLY A 349 0.42 1.50 20.50
CA GLY A 349 1.45 0.87 21.33
C GLY A 349 1.98 1.84 22.39
N ALA A 350 2.26 3.08 22.00
CA ALA A 350 2.63 4.14 22.92
C ALA A 350 1.54 4.39 23.97
N GLY A 351 0.25 4.33 23.60
CA GLY A 351 -0.87 4.42 24.54
C GLY A 351 -0.89 3.30 25.58
N GLN A 352 -0.36 2.12 25.26
CA GLN A 352 -0.15 1.06 26.26
C GLN A 352 1.05 1.33 27.18
N VAL A 353 2.10 1.99 26.67
CA VAL A 353 3.26 2.45 27.48
C VAL A 353 2.87 3.64 28.38
N ILE A 354 1.98 4.50 27.88
CA ILE A 354 1.37 5.67 28.54
C ILE A 354 0.02 5.22 29.13
N THR A 355 0.05 4.20 30.00
CA THR A 355 -1.17 3.70 30.66
C THR A 355 -1.69 4.68 31.72
N ASN A 356 -2.97 4.54 32.09
CA ASN A 356 -3.64 5.27 33.19
C ASN A 356 -2.91 5.22 34.56
N ARG A 357 -1.91 4.33 34.74
CA ARG A 357 -1.06 4.23 35.94
C ARG A 357 0.15 5.19 35.92
N ARG A 358 0.49 5.84 34.79
CA ARG A 358 1.62 6.79 34.64
C ARG A 358 1.17 8.19 34.16
N LYS A 359 0.24 8.81 34.88
CA LYS A 359 -0.36 10.13 34.54
C LYS A 359 0.60 11.34 34.61
N LEU A 360 1.87 11.14 34.96
CA LEU A 360 2.84 12.21 35.28
C LEU A 360 4.02 12.32 34.28
N LEU A 361 4.01 11.58 33.19
CA LEU A 361 5.04 11.75 32.15
C LEU A 361 4.81 13.07 31.41
N LYS A 362 5.81 13.95 31.43
CA LYS A 362 5.81 15.17 30.62
C LYS A 362 5.75 14.81 29.13
N PRO A 363 5.05 15.60 28.29
CA PRO A 363 4.98 15.36 26.84
C PRO A 363 6.35 15.18 26.16
N SER A 364 7.38 15.89 26.63
CA SER A 364 8.75 15.73 26.13
C SER A 364 9.34 14.33 26.39
N LYS A 365 9.13 13.77 27.58
CA LYS A 365 9.56 12.40 27.93
C LYS A 365 8.79 11.36 27.13
N VAL A 366 7.49 11.58 26.89
CA VAL A 366 6.67 10.71 26.05
C VAL A 366 7.23 10.66 24.63
N SER A 367 7.52 11.82 24.04
CA SER A 367 8.13 11.91 22.70
C SER A 367 9.44 11.13 22.61
N GLN A 368 10.34 11.28 23.60
CA GLN A 368 11.62 10.56 23.64
C GLN A 368 11.44 9.04 23.77
N VAL A 369 10.52 8.57 24.63
CA VAL A 369 10.25 7.14 24.81
C VAL A 369 9.69 6.52 23.54
N VAL A 370 8.74 7.20 22.88
CA VAL A 370 8.19 6.74 21.60
C VAL A 370 9.28 6.71 20.52
N PHE A 371 10.11 7.75 20.45
CA PHE A 371 11.23 7.80 19.51
C PHE A 371 12.21 6.64 19.73
N LEU A 372 12.66 6.41 20.97
CA LEU A 372 13.59 5.32 21.28
C LEU A 372 12.96 3.95 20.97
N HIS A 373 11.71 3.72 21.38
CA HIS A 373 11.02 2.46 21.10
C HIS A 373 10.85 2.20 19.60
N SER A 374 10.65 3.24 18.78
CA SER A 374 10.49 3.08 17.33
C SER A 374 11.81 2.91 16.56
N ASN A 375 12.97 3.16 17.18
CA ASN A 375 14.29 3.11 16.52
C ASN A 375 15.25 2.06 17.10
N MET A 376 14.90 1.39 18.19
CA MET A 376 15.57 0.20 18.71
C MET A 376 14.90 -1.05 18.16
#